data_AF-A0A7R9Q4U1-F1
#
_entry.id   AF-A0A7R9Q4U1-F1
#
_cell.length_a   1.000
_cell.length_b   1.000
_cell.length_c   1.000
_cell.angle_alpha   90.00
_cell.angle_beta   90.00
_cell.angle_gamma   90.00
#
_symmetry.space_group_name_H-M   'P 1'
#
loop_
_entity.id
_entity.type
_entity.pdbx_description
1 polymer ?
#
loop_
_entity_poly.entity_id
_entity_poly.type
_entity_poly.pdbx_seq_one_letter_code
_entity_poly.pdbx_strand_id
1 'polypeptide(L)'
;MVKFSFGRDCDPCKCQYDNNYKGYTMKCMGDSDIDLAKVFETYTKNLTETQKHFKMFYFNNTFVTEIGDNSFKSLTFEWISIEEAMSLEKISKNAFNNETNYATKSIRIHSNTKLSNPDNSLFEALSKFVNIEDIDLSYNNLQQIPANAFKPINGYQTKLKDIIICDTTIEVLGAKAFWSIPALNSLSVYDTAISHIPDDAFAFEKPSNKTLYIFLNLNKSLNSSSYSPKSFADTQRPTELELGHKYTPRQVVYLDEKTFRPFLEANKANKINLEGEEFDCEDCRTGTNGETNELWLKTGEVNANQMAAHIDHRCARKAGKHSQLLTPPLMATPSAREYSIPLLPTITRSSPGVTPISPKGTVRNLPGLITNAVRMSPKSSTGSTYTTCATIGGKAPTLSSGRL
;
A
#
# COMPACT_ATOMS: atom_id res chain seq x y z
N MET A 1 32.41 -30.48 -22.97
CA MET A 1 31.36 -29.54 -22.51
C MET A 1 30.06 -29.93 -23.17
N VAL A 2 29.11 -30.48 -22.42
CA VAL A 2 27.74 -30.70 -22.92
C VAL A 2 27.11 -29.31 -23.06
N LYS A 3 26.66 -28.94 -24.26
CA LYS A 3 25.91 -27.68 -24.46
C LYS A 3 24.58 -27.82 -23.75
N PHE A 4 24.36 -27.05 -22.69
CA PHE A 4 23.06 -26.94 -22.05
C PHE A 4 22.03 -26.48 -23.08
N SER A 5 21.08 -27.36 -23.38
CA SER A 5 19.96 -27.11 -24.27
C SER A 5 18.74 -26.77 -23.43
N PHE A 6 18.42 -25.48 -23.37
CA PHE A 6 17.19 -25.00 -22.72
C PHE A 6 15.98 -25.78 -23.25
N GLY A 7 15.32 -26.53 -22.36
CA GLY A 7 14.14 -27.36 -22.65
C GLY A 7 14.31 -28.86 -22.37
N ARG A 8 15.51 -29.44 -22.53
CA ARG A 8 15.78 -30.86 -22.18
C ARG A 8 16.55 -31.05 -20.87
N ASP A 9 17.33 -30.05 -20.47
CA ASP A 9 18.27 -30.16 -19.34
C ASP A 9 17.77 -29.49 -18.04
N CYS A 10 16.54 -28.95 -18.06
CA CYS A 10 15.80 -28.65 -16.84
C CYS A 10 14.82 -29.80 -16.61
N ASP A 11 15.13 -30.64 -15.65
CA ASP A 11 14.28 -31.64 -15.01
C ASP A 11 14.69 -31.68 -13.52
N PRO A 12 13.78 -31.74 -12.54
CA PRO A 12 12.32 -31.88 -12.64
C PRO A 12 11.56 -30.58 -12.98
N CYS A 13 12.24 -29.43 -13.01
CA CYS A 13 11.62 -28.16 -13.41
C CYS A 13 11.55 -28.03 -14.93
N LYS A 14 10.74 -27.13 -15.49
CA LYS A 14 10.68 -26.86 -16.93
C LYS A 14 11.23 -25.47 -17.23
N CYS A 15 12.22 -25.41 -18.12
CA CYS A 15 12.80 -24.14 -18.58
C CYS A 15 12.42 -23.85 -20.03
N GLN A 16 11.85 -22.67 -20.27
CA GLN A 16 11.41 -22.28 -21.62
C GLN A 16 11.54 -20.77 -21.82
N TYR A 17 11.81 -20.36 -23.06
CA TYR A 17 11.73 -18.95 -23.43
C TYR A 17 10.27 -18.53 -23.49
N ASP A 18 9.92 -17.44 -22.81
CA ASP A 18 8.59 -16.86 -22.82
C ASP A 18 8.62 -15.50 -23.51
N ASN A 19 7.85 -15.37 -24.58
CA ASN A 19 7.78 -14.15 -25.39
C ASN A 19 7.17 -12.97 -24.61
N ASN A 20 6.30 -13.23 -23.63
CA ASN A 20 5.68 -12.18 -22.83
C ASN A 20 6.72 -11.50 -21.92
N TYR A 21 7.64 -12.29 -21.36
CA TYR A 21 8.72 -11.79 -20.51
C TYR A 21 10.00 -11.45 -21.28
N LYS A 22 10.04 -11.75 -22.58
CA LYS A 22 11.23 -11.64 -23.46
C LYS A 22 12.46 -12.28 -22.82
N GLY A 23 12.32 -13.51 -22.33
CA GLY A 23 13.41 -14.24 -21.69
C GLY A 23 13.03 -15.61 -21.15
N TYR A 24 14.01 -16.32 -20.59
CA TYR A 24 13.81 -17.67 -20.07
C TYR A 24 13.07 -17.66 -18.73
N THR A 25 12.12 -18.57 -18.59
CA THR A 25 11.34 -18.82 -17.37
C THR A 25 11.64 -20.22 -16.89
N MET A 26 11.60 -20.41 -15.57
CA MET A 26 11.77 -21.70 -14.92
C MET A 26 10.52 -22.01 -14.10
N LYS A 27 9.90 -23.16 -14.37
CA LYS A 27 8.68 -23.61 -13.69
C LYS A 27 8.95 -24.91 -12.95
N CYS A 28 8.99 -24.88 -11.63
CA CYS A 28 9.09 -26.08 -10.80
C CYS A 28 7.70 -26.40 -10.25
N MET A 29 7.05 -27.41 -10.84
CA MET A 29 5.66 -27.79 -10.54
C MET A 29 5.59 -29.29 -10.31
N GLY A 30 4.44 -29.77 -9.83
CA GLY A 30 4.16 -31.19 -9.68
C GLY A 30 3.94 -31.61 -8.23
N ASP A 31 3.83 -32.91 -8.03
CA ASP A 31 3.40 -33.57 -6.79
C ASP A 31 4.48 -34.49 -6.20
N SER A 32 5.72 -34.37 -6.67
CA SER A 32 6.87 -35.09 -6.16
C SER A 32 7.74 -34.20 -5.26
N ASP A 33 8.38 -34.84 -4.28
CA ASP A 33 9.41 -34.19 -3.48
C ASP A 33 10.61 -33.80 -4.37
N ILE A 34 11.01 -32.54 -4.31
CA ILE A 34 12.17 -32.04 -5.03
C ILE A 34 13.06 -31.25 -4.08
N ASP A 35 14.33 -31.64 -4.00
CA ASP A 35 15.36 -30.85 -3.34
C ASP A 35 15.79 -29.72 -4.28
N LEU A 36 15.16 -28.55 -4.15
CA LEU A 36 15.45 -27.37 -4.98
C LEU A 36 16.94 -27.00 -4.96
N ALA A 37 17.61 -27.12 -3.81
CA ALA A 37 19.03 -26.79 -3.69
C ALA A 37 19.87 -27.73 -4.56
N LYS A 38 19.61 -29.04 -4.52
CA LYS A 38 20.30 -30.03 -5.35
C LYS A 38 19.97 -29.89 -6.84
N VAL A 39 18.71 -29.60 -7.16
CA VAL A 39 18.25 -29.36 -8.54
C VAL A 39 18.96 -28.14 -9.13
N PHE A 40 18.96 -27.01 -8.43
CA PHE A 40 19.60 -25.79 -8.92
C PHE A 40 21.13 -25.86 -8.90
N GLU A 41 21.72 -26.65 -7.99
CA GLU A 41 23.15 -26.93 -8.04
C GLU A 41 23.54 -27.68 -9.33
N THR A 42 22.69 -28.60 -9.78
CA THR A 42 22.91 -29.32 -11.04
C THR A 42 22.80 -28.37 -12.24
N TYR A 43 21.80 -27.47 -12.25
CA TYR A 43 21.64 -26.49 -13.33
C TYR A 43 22.82 -25.51 -13.39
N THR A 44 23.21 -24.96 -12.24
CA THR A 44 24.27 -23.95 -12.18
C THR A 44 25.64 -24.46 -12.60
N LYS A 45 25.93 -25.77 -12.49
CA LYS A 45 27.15 -26.40 -12.99
C LYS A 45 27.21 -26.46 -14.52
N ASN A 46 26.05 -26.50 -15.18
CA ASN A 46 25.95 -26.67 -16.63
C ASN A 46 25.65 -25.36 -17.38
N LEU A 47 25.29 -24.29 -16.65
CA LEU A 47 24.99 -22.97 -17.19
C LEU A 47 26.21 -22.05 -17.11
N THR A 48 26.45 -21.27 -18.17
CA THR A 48 27.36 -20.12 -18.10
C THR A 48 26.76 -18.99 -17.26
N GLU A 49 27.58 -18.05 -16.77
CA GLU A 49 27.09 -16.91 -15.97
C GLU A 49 25.96 -16.14 -16.65
N THR A 50 26.05 -15.93 -17.97
CA THR A 50 25.00 -15.24 -18.74
C THR A 50 23.69 -16.03 -18.86
N GLN A 51 23.72 -17.34 -18.64
CA GLN A 51 22.55 -18.21 -18.72
C GLN A 51 21.92 -18.52 -17.35
N LYS A 52 22.56 -18.13 -16.24
CA LYS A 52 22.03 -18.30 -14.88
C LYS A 52 20.94 -17.30 -14.52
N HIS A 53 20.74 -16.29 -15.37
CA HIS A 53 19.69 -15.31 -15.21
C HIS A 53 18.41 -15.73 -15.93
N PHE A 54 17.32 -15.77 -15.18
CA PHE A 54 15.98 -16.07 -15.68
C PHE A 54 15.07 -14.88 -15.42
N LYS A 55 14.07 -14.71 -16.27
CA LYS A 55 13.04 -13.70 -16.07
C LYS A 55 12.11 -14.08 -14.93
N MET A 56 11.62 -15.31 -14.91
CA MET A 56 10.61 -15.77 -13.97
C MET A 56 11.03 -17.10 -13.33
N PHE A 57 10.88 -17.19 -12.02
CA PHE A 57 10.74 -18.44 -11.29
C PHE A 57 9.27 -18.63 -10.90
N TYR A 58 8.65 -19.71 -11.38
CA TYR A 58 7.29 -20.10 -10.99
C TYR A 58 7.34 -21.41 -10.23
N PHE A 59 6.84 -21.40 -9.01
CA PHE A 59 6.82 -22.53 -8.10
C PHE A 59 5.39 -22.84 -7.68
N ASN A 60 4.91 -24.01 -8.07
CA ASN A 60 3.60 -24.57 -7.71
C ASN A 60 3.81 -26.09 -7.55
N ASN A 61 4.74 -26.45 -6.67
CA ASN A 61 4.95 -27.84 -6.28
C ASN A 61 4.13 -28.10 -5.02
N THR A 62 3.30 -29.13 -5.05
CA THR A 62 2.33 -29.40 -3.99
C THR A 62 2.86 -30.33 -2.90
N PHE A 63 4.12 -30.77 -2.99
CA PHE A 63 4.74 -31.73 -2.06
C PHE A 63 5.85 -31.11 -1.20
N VAL A 64 6.66 -30.22 -1.77
CA VAL A 64 7.77 -29.56 -1.06
C VAL A 64 7.25 -28.77 0.13
N THR A 65 7.83 -29.01 1.29
CA THR A 65 7.44 -28.38 2.56
C THR A 65 8.31 -27.18 2.93
N GLU A 66 9.51 -27.07 2.39
CA GLU A 66 10.43 -25.98 2.72
C GLU A 66 11.23 -25.52 1.49
N ILE A 67 11.38 -24.20 1.32
CA ILE A 67 12.45 -23.60 0.52
C ILE A 67 13.60 -23.24 1.48
N GLY A 68 14.54 -24.17 1.63
CA GLY A 68 15.61 -24.08 2.63
C GLY A 68 16.76 -23.13 2.25
N ASP A 69 17.74 -23.02 3.15
CA ASP A 69 18.92 -22.18 2.97
C ASP A 69 19.65 -22.43 1.64
N ASN A 70 20.00 -21.35 0.95
CA ASN A 70 20.77 -21.35 -0.29
C ASN A 70 20.13 -22.19 -1.41
N SER A 71 18.81 -22.39 -1.39
CA SER A 71 18.08 -23.13 -2.42
C SER A 71 18.32 -22.55 -3.82
N PHE A 72 18.44 -21.23 -3.94
CA PHE A 72 18.60 -20.53 -5.22
C PHE A 72 20.02 -20.63 -5.83
N LYS A 73 21.00 -21.16 -5.08
CA LYS A 73 22.41 -21.33 -5.50
C LYS A 73 22.98 -20.07 -6.15
N SER A 74 23.32 -20.09 -7.45
CA SER A 74 23.76 -18.90 -8.22
C SER A 74 22.79 -18.50 -9.33
N LEU A 75 21.58 -19.07 -9.34
CA LEU A 75 20.53 -18.65 -10.25
C LEU A 75 19.96 -17.32 -9.78
N THR A 76 19.50 -16.50 -10.72
CA THR A 76 18.84 -15.22 -10.43
C THR A 76 17.55 -15.10 -11.21
N PHE A 77 16.58 -14.39 -10.62
CA PHE A 77 15.25 -14.24 -11.17
C PHE A 77 14.78 -12.79 -11.04
N GLU A 78 14.22 -12.20 -12.10
CA GLU A 78 13.59 -10.85 -11.99
C GLU A 78 12.22 -10.92 -11.29
N TRP A 79 11.47 -11.98 -11.57
CA TRP A 79 10.16 -12.25 -10.98
C TRP A 79 10.15 -13.61 -10.29
N ILE A 80 9.61 -13.64 -9.08
CA ILE A 80 9.44 -14.86 -8.29
C ILE A 80 7.96 -15.01 -7.97
N SER A 81 7.39 -16.14 -8.37
CA SER A 81 6.00 -16.50 -8.10
C SER A 81 6.01 -17.87 -7.41
N ILE A 82 5.49 -17.91 -6.19
CA ILE A 82 5.35 -19.10 -5.33
C ILE A 82 3.87 -19.20 -5.04
N GLU A 83 3.17 -20.02 -5.81
CA GLU A 83 1.71 -20.04 -5.85
C GLU A 83 1.17 -21.45 -5.69
N GLU A 84 0.14 -21.60 -4.85
CA GLU A 84 -0.57 -22.87 -4.63
C GLU A 84 0.36 -24.04 -4.24
N ALA A 85 1.50 -23.77 -3.59
CA ALA A 85 2.35 -24.79 -3.00
C ALA A 85 1.70 -25.30 -1.71
N MET A 86 0.68 -26.15 -1.85
CA MET A 86 -0.24 -26.57 -0.77
C MET A 86 0.44 -27.25 0.43
N SER A 87 1.67 -27.73 0.27
CA SER A 87 2.47 -28.34 1.35
C SER A 87 3.57 -27.44 1.89
N LEU A 88 3.83 -26.28 1.26
CA LEU A 88 4.91 -25.39 1.67
C LEU A 88 4.58 -24.76 3.03
N GLU A 89 5.41 -25.03 4.03
CA GLU A 89 5.25 -24.58 5.41
C GLU A 89 6.20 -23.43 5.74
N LYS A 90 7.38 -23.40 5.12
CA LYS A 90 8.45 -22.43 5.44
C LYS A 90 9.26 -22.00 4.22
N ILE A 91 9.66 -20.73 4.20
CA ILE A 91 10.73 -20.22 3.35
C ILE A 91 11.82 -19.69 4.29
N SER A 92 13.03 -20.23 4.16
CA SER A 92 14.14 -19.78 4.99
C SER A 92 14.50 -18.32 4.70
N LYS A 93 14.93 -17.60 5.75
CA LYS A 93 15.55 -16.27 5.62
C LYS A 93 16.76 -16.23 4.69
N ASN A 94 17.41 -17.37 4.46
CA ASN A 94 18.58 -17.51 3.58
C ASN A 94 18.25 -18.29 2.30
N ALA A 95 16.97 -18.44 1.93
CA ALA A 95 16.58 -19.17 0.72
C ALA A 95 17.19 -18.59 -0.56
N PHE A 96 17.25 -17.26 -0.64
CA PHE A 96 17.72 -16.52 -1.79
C PHE A 96 19.19 -16.09 -1.63
N ASN A 97 19.97 -16.28 -2.69
CA ASN A 97 21.36 -15.82 -2.76
C ASN A 97 21.44 -14.29 -2.94
N ASN A 98 22.64 -13.73 -2.76
CA ASN A 98 22.86 -12.29 -2.87
C ASN A 98 22.53 -11.76 -4.27
N GLU A 99 22.89 -12.48 -5.32
CA GLU A 99 22.65 -12.06 -6.70
C GLU A 99 21.14 -11.95 -7.00
N THR A 100 20.33 -12.86 -6.47
CA THR A 100 18.86 -12.85 -6.54
C THR A 100 18.32 -11.68 -5.73
N ASN A 101 18.88 -11.41 -4.55
CA ASN A 101 18.53 -10.25 -3.73
C ASN A 101 18.70 -8.92 -4.49
N TYR A 102 19.66 -8.84 -5.43
CA TYR A 102 19.83 -7.68 -6.31
C TYR A 102 19.02 -7.75 -7.62
N ALA A 103 18.70 -8.94 -8.13
CA ALA A 103 18.02 -9.11 -9.42
C ALA A 103 16.49 -9.02 -9.33
N THR A 104 15.89 -9.47 -8.23
CA THR A 104 14.43 -9.56 -8.09
C THR A 104 13.79 -8.17 -8.03
N LYS A 105 12.79 -7.96 -8.88
CA LYS A 105 11.95 -6.76 -8.95
C LYS A 105 10.55 -6.99 -8.41
N SER A 106 10.04 -8.22 -8.44
CA SER A 106 8.72 -8.51 -7.87
C SER A 106 8.64 -9.93 -7.36
N ILE A 107 7.98 -10.09 -6.21
CA ILE A 107 7.70 -11.39 -5.61
C ILE A 107 6.22 -11.52 -5.26
N ARG A 108 5.64 -12.65 -5.66
CA ARG A 108 4.28 -13.04 -5.34
C ARG A 108 4.32 -14.38 -4.62
N ILE A 109 3.86 -14.40 -3.39
CA ILE A 109 3.74 -15.59 -2.55
C ILE A 109 2.26 -15.69 -2.20
N HIS A 110 1.55 -16.54 -2.93
CA HIS A 110 0.09 -16.47 -2.94
C HIS A 110 -0.56 -17.86 -2.83
N SER A 111 -1.65 -17.98 -2.08
CA SER A 111 -2.39 -19.25 -1.94
C SER A 111 -1.56 -20.43 -1.40
N ASN A 112 -0.53 -20.18 -0.59
CA ASN A 112 0.23 -21.25 0.06
C ASN A 112 -0.37 -21.51 1.46
N THR A 113 -1.43 -22.31 1.51
CA THR A 113 -2.30 -22.43 2.69
C THR A 113 -1.65 -23.01 3.96
N LYS A 114 -0.42 -23.54 3.86
CA LYS A 114 0.36 -23.98 5.02
C LYS A 114 1.54 -23.08 5.36
N LEU A 115 1.85 -22.12 4.49
CA LEU A 115 3.01 -21.26 4.64
C LEU A 115 2.77 -20.30 5.80
N SER A 116 3.51 -20.54 6.89
CA SER A 116 3.46 -19.73 8.09
C SER A 116 4.78 -18.98 8.28
N ASN A 117 4.83 -18.10 9.27
CA ASN A 117 6.03 -17.31 9.56
C ASN A 117 6.16 -17.01 11.08
N PRO A 118 6.30 -18.04 11.92
CA PRO A 118 6.37 -17.83 13.37
C PRO A 118 7.68 -17.15 13.82
N ASP A 119 8.75 -17.27 13.04
CA ASP A 119 10.11 -16.80 13.38
C ASP A 119 10.55 -15.56 12.58
N ASN A 120 9.63 -14.92 11.85
CA ASN A 120 9.90 -13.79 10.95
C ASN A 120 10.87 -14.09 9.79
N SER A 121 11.22 -15.35 9.54
CA SER A 121 12.18 -15.74 8.50
C SER A 121 11.76 -15.29 7.10
N LEU A 122 10.46 -15.33 6.78
CA LEU A 122 9.95 -14.87 5.49
C LEU A 122 10.20 -13.37 5.30
N PHE A 123 9.82 -12.53 6.27
CA PHE A 123 10.06 -11.09 6.19
C PHE A 123 11.55 -10.74 6.20
N GLU A 124 12.39 -11.48 6.93
CA GLU A 124 13.85 -11.34 6.84
C GLU A 124 14.39 -11.70 5.45
N ALA A 125 13.84 -12.72 4.77
CA ALA A 125 14.18 -13.03 3.39
C ALA A 125 13.80 -11.86 2.46
N LEU A 126 12.55 -11.40 2.56
CA LEU A 126 11.99 -10.33 1.73
C LEU A 126 12.74 -9.01 1.89
N SER A 127 13.20 -8.71 3.12
CA SER A 127 13.97 -7.50 3.44
C SER A 127 15.32 -7.40 2.73
N LYS A 128 15.84 -8.51 2.18
CA LYS A 128 17.13 -8.53 1.48
C LYS A 128 17.03 -8.05 0.03
N PHE A 129 15.84 -8.02 -0.56
CA PHE A 129 15.65 -7.62 -1.95
C PHE A 129 15.73 -6.09 -2.12
N VAL A 130 16.90 -5.55 -2.48
CA VAL A 130 17.11 -4.08 -2.52
C VAL A 130 16.47 -3.40 -3.73
N ASN A 131 16.26 -4.16 -4.81
CA ASN A 131 15.70 -3.65 -6.07
C ASN A 131 14.23 -4.03 -6.27
N ILE A 132 13.59 -4.65 -5.28
CA ILE A 132 12.19 -5.04 -5.35
C ILE A 132 11.29 -3.82 -5.48
N GLU A 133 10.25 -3.95 -6.27
CA GLU A 133 9.25 -2.94 -6.58
C GLU A 133 7.88 -3.33 -6.02
N ASP A 134 7.55 -4.63 -6.05
CA ASP A 134 6.23 -5.13 -5.66
C ASP A 134 6.32 -6.42 -4.82
N ILE A 135 5.52 -6.49 -3.76
CA ILE A 135 5.37 -7.69 -2.91
C ILE A 135 3.88 -8.02 -2.75
N ASP A 136 3.52 -9.26 -3.03
CA ASP A 136 2.19 -9.82 -2.76
C ASP A 136 2.33 -11.04 -1.83
N LEU A 137 1.69 -11.00 -0.66
CA LEU A 137 1.68 -12.05 0.37
C LEU A 137 0.27 -12.58 0.65
N SER A 138 -0.67 -12.47 -0.29
CA SER A 138 -2.07 -12.83 -0.06
C SER A 138 -2.35 -14.32 0.04
N TYR A 139 -3.35 -14.69 0.85
CA TYR A 139 -3.89 -16.04 0.99
C TYR A 139 -2.86 -17.11 1.38
N ASN A 140 -1.98 -16.79 2.31
CA ASN A 140 -1.07 -17.79 2.87
C ASN A 140 -1.68 -18.29 4.19
N ASN A 141 -0.84 -18.52 5.20
CA ASN A 141 -1.25 -18.77 6.56
C ASN A 141 -0.33 -17.95 7.48
N LEU A 142 -0.21 -16.65 7.20
CA LEU A 142 0.64 -15.74 8.00
C LEU A 142 -0.15 -15.27 9.23
N GLN A 143 0.45 -15.35 10.42
CA GLN A 143 -0.22 -14.96 11.67
C GLN A 143 -0.02 -13.47 12.01
N GLN A 144 1.06 -12.87 11.50
CA GLN A 144 1.45 -11.51 11.85
C GLN A 144 2.24 -10.81 10.74
N ILE A 145 2.13 -9.49 10.71
CA ILE A 145 3.09 -8.58 10.09
C ILE A 145 3.99 -8.07 11.22
N PRO A 146 5.27 -8.49 11.29
CA PRO A 146 6.11 -8.20 12.44
C PRO A 146 6.53 -6.73 12.53
N ALA A 147 6.93 -6.31 13.73
CA ALA A 147 7.54 -5.00 13.92
C ALA A 147 8.85 -4.91 13.11
N ASN A 148 9.08 -3.78 12.43
CA ASN A 148 10.21 -3.60 11.51
C ASN A 148 10.32 -4.72 10.46
N ALA A 149 9.19 -5.16 9.90
CA ALA A 149 9.10 -6.26 8.93
C ALA A 149 10.11 -6.14 7.77
N PHE A 150 10.39 -4.91 7.32
CA PHE A 150 11.29 -4.61 6.22
C PHE A 150 12.59 -3.93 6.66
N LYS A 151 13.19 -4.38 7.77
CA LYS A 151 14.47 -3.83 8.27
C LYS A 151 15.58 -3.95 7.21
N PRO A 152 16.48 -2.96 7.07
CA PRO A 152 17.47 -2.95 5.98
C PRO A 152 18.60 -3.95 6.26
N ILE A 153 18.44 -5.21 5.83
CA ILE A 153 19.44 -6.28 6.05
C ILE A 153 20.57 -6.23 5.01
N ASN A 154 20.22 -6.00 3.73
CA ASN A 154 21.18 -5.93 2.62
C ASN A 154 21.16 -4.54 1.95
N GLY A 155 20.68 -3.53 2.68
CA GLY A 155 20.42 -2.19 2.17
C GLY A 155 18.93 -1.84 2.21
N TYR A 156 18.63 -0.58 1.90
CA TYR A 156 17.26 -0.07 1.86
C TYR A 156 16.55 -0.50 0.56
N GLN A 157 15.30 -0.92 0.68
CA GLN A 157 14.44 -1.25 -0.46
C GLN A 157 13.86 0.03 -1.08
N THR A 158 14.73 0.84 -1.66
CA THR A 158 14.41 2.18 -2.19
C THR A 158 13.57 2.16 -3.47
N LYS A 159 13.21 0.98 -3.97
CA LYS A 159 12.36 0.80 -5.14
C LYS A 159 11.01 0.17 -4.84
N LEU A 160 10.78 -0.31 -3.60
CA LEU A 160 9.53 -0.97 -3.22
C LEU A 160 8.41 0.06 -3.16
N LYS A 161 7.44 -0.08 -4.07
CA LYS A 161 6.32 0.85 -4.28
C LYS A 161 5.01 0.26 -3.79
N ASP A 162 4.81 -1.04 -3.94
CA ASP A 162 3.51 -1.68 -3.74
C ASP A 162 3.65 -2.92 -2.84
N ILE A 163 2.86 -2.97 -1.77
CA ILE A 163 2.72 -4.14 -0.89
C ILE A 163 1.24 -4.51 -0.81
N ILE A 164 0.93 -5.76 -1.12
CA ILE A 164 -0.40 -6.34 -0.98
C ILE A 164 -0.34 -7.48 0.04
N ILE A 165 -1.16 -7.36 1.07
CA ILE A 165 -1.35 -8.36 2.12
C ILE A 165 -2.86 -8.55 2.28
N CYS A 166 -3.34 -9.74 1.91
CA CYS A 166 -4.74 -10.12 2.06
C CYS A 166 -4.78 -11.53 2.64
N ASP A 167 -4.87 -11.66 3.96
CA ASP A 167 -4.81 -12.96 4.62
C ASP A 167 -5.58 -12.92 5.93
N THR A 168 -6.64 -13.72 6.00
CA THR A 168 -7.56 -13.78 7.15
C THR A 168 -6.89 -14.33 8.40
N THR A 169 -5.72 -14.98 8.29
CA THR A 169 -5.01 -15.51 9.46
C THR A 169 -4.11 -14.47 10.14
N ILE A 170 -3.93 -13.29 9.54
CA ILE A 170 -3.10 -12.23 10.13
C ILE A 170 -3.91 -11.53 11.23
N GLU A 171 -3.49 -11.71 12.47
CA GLU A 171 -4.14 -11.13 13.65
C GLU A 171 -3.37 -9.93 14.23
N VAL A 172 -2.06 -9.84 13.93
CA VAL A 172 -1.16 -8.85 14.54
C VAL A 172 -0.47 -8.00 13.47
N LEU A 173 -0.53 -6.68 13.63
CA LEU A 173 0.33 -5.71 12.95
C LEU A 173 1.31 -5.12 13.96
N GLY A 174 2.61 -5.24 13.70
CA GLY A 174 3.66 -4.70 14.56
C GLY A 174 3.92 -3.21 14.35
N ALA A 175 4.38 -2.54 15.40
CA ALA A 175 4.83 -1.15 15.32
C ALA A 175 5.99 -1.01 14.32
N LYS A 176 6.04 0.11 13.58
CA LYS A 176 7.12 0.41 12.62
C LYS A 176 7.32 -0.67 11.56
N ALA A 177 6.28 -1.45 11.22
CA ALA A 177 6.36 -2.54 10.25
C ALA A 177 6.97 -2.10 8.91
N PHE A 178 6.66 -0.88 8.48
CA PHE A 178 7.05 -0.31 7.18
C PHE A 178 8.08 0.83 7.29
N TRP A 179 8.74 0.97 8.44
CA TRP A 179 9.61 2.12 8.77
C TRP A 179 10.73 2.38 7.75
N SER A 180 11.35 1.32 7.23
CA SER A 180 12.58 1.40 6.42
C SER A 180 12.35 1.30 4.90
N ILE A 181 11.12 1.47 4.42
CA ILE A 181 10.78 1.36 2.98
C ILE A 181 10.29 2.70 2.40
N PRO A 182 11.20 3.66 2.19
CA PRO A 182 10.84 5.07 1.94
C PRO A 182 10.16 5.33 0.60
N ALA A 183 10.19 4.37 -0.34
CA ALA A 183 9.64 4.53 -1.67
C ALA A 183 8.20 4.01 -1.82
N LEU A 184 7.62 3.45 -0.74
CA LEU A 184 6.28 2.87 -0.78
C LEU A 184 5.26 3.92 -1.21
N ASN A 185 4.39 3.56 -2.15
CA ASN A 185 3.30 4.40 -2.66
C ASN A 185 1.94 3.79 -2.32
N SER A 186 1.83 2.46 -2.32
CA SER A 186 0.60 1.75 -2.01
C SER A 186 0.86 0.65 -0.99
N LEU A 187 0.04 0.65 0.06
CA LEU A 187 0.01 -0.38 1.06
C LEU A 187 -1.41 -0.89 1.21
N SER A 188 -1.64 -2.12 0.77
CA SER A 188 -2.92 -2.79 0.91
C SER A 188 -2.83 -3.86 1.99
N VAL A 189 -3.53 -3.64 3.10
CA VAL A 189 -3.70 -4.61 4.18
C VAL A 189 -5.19 -4.74 4.44
N TYR A 190 -5.87 -5.62 3.70
CA TYR A 190 -7.32 -5.78 3.77
C TYR A 190 -7.72 -7.25 3.91
N ASP A 191 -8.96 -7.51 4.38
CA ASP A 191 -9.49 -8.86 4.67
C ASP A 191 -8.58 -9.66 5.63
N THR A 192 -7.98 -8.98 6.62
CA THR A 192 -7.22 -9.61 7.72
C THR A 192 -8.07 -9.75 8.99
N ALA A 193 -7.57 -10.48 9.99
CA ALA A 193 -8.14 -10.56 11.33
C ALA A 193 -7.54 -9.54 12.31
N ILE A 194 -6.74 -8.57 11.83
CA ILE A 194 -6.16 -7.52 12.67
C ILE A 194 -7.29 -6.76 13.38
N SER A 195 -7.22 -6.73 14.70
CA SER A 195 -8.22 -6.05 15.55
C SER A 195 -7.69 -4.76 16.19
N HIS A 196 -6.39 -4.52 16.10
CA HIS A 196 -5.73 -3.37 16.70
C HIS A 196 -4.57 -2.86 15.82
N ILE A 197 -4.50 -1.54 15.63
CA ILE A 197 -3.38 -0.86 14.98
C ILE A 197 -2.56 -0.20 16.09
N PRO A 198 -1.30 -0.62 16.31
CA PRO A 198 -0.47 -0.04 17.37
C PRO A 198 0.01 1.37 16.99
N ASP A 199 0.62 2.05 17.96
CA ASP A 199 1.39 3.28 17.72
C ASP A 199 2.51 3.02 16.69
N ASP A 200 2.79 4.04 15.87
CA ASP A 200 3.84 4.06 14.86
C ASP A 200 3.74 2.96 13.79
N ALA A 201 2.59 2.30 13.64
CA ALA A 201 2.40 1.20 12.67
C ALA A 201 2.76 1.62 11.23
N PHE A 202 2.38 2.85 10.86
CA PHE A 202 2.60 3.44 9.53
C PHE A 202 3.61 4.60 9.54
N ALA A 203 4.49 4.64 10.55
CA ALA A 203 5.56 5.63 10.60
C ALA A 203 6.68 5.28 9.59
N PHE A 204 7.30 6.30 9.01
CA PHE A 204 8.41 6.15 8.07
C PHE A 204 9.67 6.83 8.60
N GLU A 205 10.85 6.28 8.29
CA GLU A 205 12.12 6.87 8.70
C GLU A 205 12.44 8.17 7.94
N LYS A 206 12.19 8.17 6.63
CA LYS A 206 12.60 9.24 5.72
C LYS A 206 11.37 9.89 5.10
N PRO A 207 11.35 11.23 4.98
CA PRO A 207 10.24 11.92 4.36
C PRO A 207 10.17 11.67 2.86
N SER A 208 8.97 11.80 2.29
CA SER A 208 8.72 11.69 0.86
C SER A 208 7.65 12.68 0.41
N ASN A 209 7.77 13.17 -0.81
CA ASN A 209 6.77 14.03 -1.43
C ASN A 209 5.68 13.24 -2.20
N LYS A 210 5.84 11.92 -2.36
CA LYS A 210 4.86 11.08 -3.03
C LYS A 210 3.78 10.65 -2.05
N THR A 211 2.52 10.75 -2.49
CA THR A 211 1.38 10.26 -1.73
C THR A 211 1.50 8.77 -1.44
N LEU A 212 1.25 8.41 -0.19
CA LEU A 212 1.07 7.03 0.26
C LEU A 212 -0.41 6.72 0.37
N TYR A 213 -0.87 5.67 -0.29
CA TYR A 213 -2.22 5.14 -0.16
C TYR A 213 -2.19 3.95 0.79
N ILE A 214 -2.99 3.99 1.86
CA ILE A 214 -3.10 2.89 2.83
C ILE A 214 -4.52 2.37 2.80
N PHE A 215 -4.69 1.14 2.35
CA PHE A 215 -5.96 0.44 2.28
C PHE A 215 -6.11 -0.50 3.47
N LEU A 216 -6.96 -0.11 4.42
CA LEU A 216 -7.36 -0.90 5.59
C LEU A 216 -8.85 -1.28 5.56
N ASN A 217 -9.54 -0.96 4.47
CA ASN A 217 -10.91 -1.37 4.23
C ASN A 217 -11.04 -2.90 4.23
N LEU A 218 -12.26 -3.43 4.35
CA LEU A 218 -12.57 -4.87 4.42
C LEU A 218 -12.01 -5.63 5.64
N ASN A 219 -11.20 -5.03 6.51
CA ASN A 219 -10.83 -5.64 7.78
C ASN A 219 -12.00 -5.62 8.76
N LYS A 220 -12.68 -6.76 8.89
CA LYS A 220 -13.91 -6.88 9.71
C LYS A 220 -13.66 -6.72 11.21
N SER A 221 -12.43 -6.96 11.65
CA SER A 221 -12.04 -6.84 13.06
C SER A 221 -11.60 -5.43 13.46
N LEU A 222 -11.38 -4.53 12.49
CA LEU A 222 -11.05 -3.12 12.75
C LEU A 222 -12.31 -2.28 12.89
N ASN A 223 -12.47 -1.61 14.03
CA ASN A 223 -13.55 -0.67 14.31
C ASN A 223 -13.00 0.68 14.81
N SER A 224 -13.87 1.62 15.16
CA SER A 224 -13.46 2.97 15.60
C SER A 224 -12.45 3.00 16.76
N SER A 225 -12.48 2.01 17.67
CA SER A 225 -11.59 1.92 18.83
C SER A 225 -10.31 1.11 18.56
N SER A 226 -10.14 0.58 17.35
CA SER A 226 -9.00 -0.29 17.02
C SER A 226 -7.68 0.48 16.86
N TYR A 227 -7.71 1.81 16.75
CA TYR A 227 -6.53 2.61 16.42
C TYR A 227 -5.94 3.29 17.64
N SER A 228 -4.65 3.06 17.88
CA SER A 228 -3.90 3.78 18.91
C SER A 228 -3.72 5.27 18.56
N PRO A 229 -3.50 6.16 19.54
CA PRO A 229 -3.37 7.59 19.29
C PRO A 229 -2.28 7.98 18.28
N LYS A 230 -1.23 7.17 18.13
CA LYS A 230 -0.13 7.42 17.18
C LYS A 230 -0.09 6.41 16.03
N SER A 231 -1.19 5.70 15.74
CA SER A 231 -1.22 4.72 14.65
C SER A 231 -0.78 5.27 13.30
N PHE A 232 -1.10 6.54 13.03
CA PHE A 232 -0.75 7.25 11.79
C PHE A 232 0.20 8.42 12.05
N ALA A 233 0.95 8.38 13.15
CA ALA A 233 2.00 9.37 13.41
C ALA A 233 3.19 9.17 12.46
N ASP A 234 3.93 10.24 12.20
CA ASP A 234 5.20 10.21 11.48
C ASP A 234 5.17 9.48 10.13
N THR A 235 4.07 9.61 9.36
CA THR A 235 4.02 9.12 7.97
C THR A 235 5.05 9.85 7.09
N GLN A 236 5.44 11.06 7.48
CA GLN A 236 6.42 11.93 6.82
C GLN A 236 6.14 12.20 5.32
N ARG A 237 4.87 12.10 4.90
CA ARG A 237 4.45 12.29 3.52
C ARG A 237 2.94 12.52 3.39
N PRO A 238 2.45 13.07 2.27
CA PRO A 238 1.02 13.05 1.96
C PRO A 238 0.49 11.61 2.03
N THR A 239 -0.61 11.39 2.73
CA THR A 239 -1.15 10.04 2.98
C THR A 239 -2.67 10.02 2.85
N GLU A 240 -3.19 9.05 2.13
CA GLU A 240 -4.62 8.79 1.97
C GLU A 240 -4.97 7.46 2.63
N LEU A 241 -5.89 7.50 3.59
CA LEU A 241 -6.36 6.34 4.34
C LEU A 241 -7.70 5.88 3.80
N GLU A 242 -7.78 4.63 3.37
CA GLU A 242 -8.98 3.98 2.88
C GLU A 242 -9.48 3.01 3.96
N LEU A 243 -10.48 3.43 4.73
CA LEU A 243 -11.00 2.71 5.90
C LEU A 243 -12.39 2.08 5.65
N GLY A 244 -13.12 2.54 4.63
CA GLY A 244 -14.47 2.06 4.29
C GLY A 244 -14.58 1.54 2.86
N HIS A 245 -15.63 0.76 2.59
CA HIS A 245 -15.86 0.21 1.26
C HIS A 245 -17.33 -0.13 1.00
N LYS A 246 -17.84 0.25 -0.19
CA LYS A 246 -19.28 0.29 -0.57
C LYS A 246 -20.05 -1.03 -0.51
N TYR A 247 -19.32 -2.13 -0.39
CA TYR A 247 -19.89 -3.49 -0.36
C TYR A 247 -19.71 -4.16 1.00
N THR A 248 -19.24 -3.44 2.02
CA THR A 248 -19.04 -3.99 3.37
C THR A 248 -19.69 -3.12 4.43
N PRO A 249 -20.29 -3.71 5.47
CA PRO A 249 -20.85 -2.93 6.57
C PRO A 249 -19.77 -2.03 7.20
N ARG A 250 -20.12 -0.78 7.47
CA ARG A 250 -19.25 0.17 8.16
C ARG A 250 -18.84 -0.38 9.52
N GLN A 251 -17.54 -0.59 9.68
CA GLN A 251 -16.93 -0.99 10.97
C GLN A 251 -16.40 0.22 11.74
N VAL A 252 -15.84 1.20 11.02
CA VAL A 252 -15.43 2.50 11.58
C VAL A 252 -16.62 3.44 11.48
N VAL A 253 -17.24 3.71 12.64
CA VAL A 253 -18.47 4.53 12.75
C VAL A 253 -18.21 5.93 13.33
N TYR A 254 -17.02 6.16 13.88
CA TYR A 254 -16.52 7.47 14.32
C TYR A 254 -15.00 7.50 14.19
N LEU A 255 -14.41 8.70 14.16
CA LEU A 255 -12.96 8.91 14.16
C LEU A 255 -12.55 9.51 15.51
N ASP A 256 -11.74 8.80 16.29
CA ASP A 256 -11.20 9.32 17.56
C ASP A 256 -10.29 10.54 17.29
N GLU A 257 -10.59 11.65 17.97
CA GLU A 257 -9.86 12.90 17.79
C GLU A 257 -8.37 12.77 18.15
N LYS A 258 -8.02 11.98 19.17
CA LYS A 258 -6.63 11.78 19.59
C LYS A 258 -5.82 11.03 18.54
N THR A 259 -6.47 10.20 17.73
CA THR A 259 -5.83 9.43 16.66
C THR A 259 -5.80 10.19 15.34
N PHE A 260 -6.93 10.73 14.89
CA PHE A 260 -7.07 11.21 13.52
C PHE A 260 -6.80 12.71 13.35
N ARG A 261 -6.97 13.55 14.38
CA ARG A 261 -6.63 14.99 14.28
C ARG A 261 -5.13 15.20 14.04
N PRO A 262 -4.20 14.59 14.81
CA PRO A 262 -2.77 14.76 14.55
C PRO A 262 -2.36 14.33 13.14
N PHE A 263 -2.98 13.27 12.61
CA PHE A 263 -2.76 12.81 11.24
C PHE A 263 -3.17 13.86 10.21
N LEU A 264 -4.38 14.43 10.32
CA LEU A 264 -4.85 15.46 9.39
C LEU A 264 -4.05 16.76 9.48
N GLU A 265 -3.61 17.14 10.68
CA GLU A 265 -2.81 18.34 10.92
C GLU A 265 -1.34 18.18 10.48
N ALA A 266 -0.80 16.95 10.50
CA ALA A 266 0.58 16.67 10.12
C ALA A 266 0.86 17.00 8.64
N ASN A 267 -0.14 16.88 7.76
CA ASN A 267 0.00 17.26 6.36
C ASN A 267 -1.36 17.62 5.74
N LYS A 268 -1.47 18.83 5.18
CA LYS A 268 -2.69 19.35 4.52
C LYS A 268 -3.21 18.50 3.36
N ALA A 269 -2.39 17.63 2.79
CA ALA A 269 -2.76 16.73 1.70
C ALA A 269 -3.26 15.37 2.20
N ASN A 270 -3.29 15.14 3.52
CA ASN A 270 -3.80 13.91 4.08
C ASN A 270 -5.32 13.81 3.92
N LYS A 271 -5.79 12.59 3.66
CA LYS A 271 -7.21 12.29 3.43
C LYS A 271 -7.62 11.02 4.15
N ILE A 272 -8.89 10.93 4.51
CA ILE A 272 -9.51 9.73 5.07
C ILE A 272 -10.79 9.47 4.26
N ASN A 273 -10.88 8.29 3.65
CA ASN A 273 -12.03 7.82 2.90
C ASN A 273 -12.74 6.72 3.68
N LEU A 274 -14.06 6.86 3.81
CA LEU A 274 -14.92 6.00 4.62
C LEU A 274 -16.03 5.33 3.83
N GLU A 275 -16.08 5.39 2.48
CA GLU A 275 -17.05 4.73 1.56
C GLU A 275 -17.91 5.71 0.71
N GLY A 276 -17.49 6.02 -0.52
CA GLY A 276 -18.37 6.45 -1.64
C GLY A 276 -19.13 7.78 -1.53
N GLU A 277 -19.29 8.32 -0.33
CA GLU A 277 -19.44 9.74 -0.09
C GLU A 277 -18.02 10.28 -0.08
N GLU A 278 -17.62 10.89 -1.20
CA GLU A 278 -16.56 11.87 -1.16
C GLU A 278 -16.96 12.84 -0.05
N PHE A 279 -16.09 13.06 0.94
CA PHE A 279 -16.28 14.16 1.87
C PHE A 279 -16.14 15.44 1.03
N ASP A 280 -17.23 15.85 0.38
CA ASP A 280 -17.30 17.04 -0.44
C ASP A 280 -17.67 18.21 0.47
N CYS A 281 -16.66 19.05 0.73
CA CYS A 281 -16.84 20.26 1.50
C CYS A 281 -17.77 21.30 0.81
N GLU A 282 -18.20 21.08 -0.45
CA GLU A 282 -18.91 22.07 -1.25
C GLU A 282 -20.45 21.89 -1.36
N ASP A 283 -21.05 20.73 -1.05
CA ASP A 283 -22.53 20.58 -1.11
C ASP A 283 -23.24 20.68 0.26
N CYS A 284 -23.24 21.91 0.78
CA CYS A 284 -23.86 22.31 2.05
C CYS A 284 -25.36 22.65 1.92
N ARG A 285 -26.28 21.67 1.84
CA ARG A 285 -27.73 21.96 1.97
C ARG A 285 -28.48 21.05 2.95
N THR A 286 -28.97 21.72 4.01
CA THR A 286 -29.98 21.35 5.04
C THR A 286 -29.40 20.68 6.31
N GLY A 287 -29.44 21.23 7.54
CA GLY A 287 -30.00 22.46 8.11
C GLY A 287 -29.81 22.53 9.66
N THR A 288 -29.43 23.72 10.15
CA THR A 288 -29.81 24.40 11.42
C THR A 288 -29.53 23.77 12.81
N ASN A 289 -28.44 24.18 13.47
CA ASN A 289 -28.42 25.07 14.66
C ASN A 289 -27.04 25.03 15.35
N GLY A 290 -26.54 26.20 15.76
CA GLY A 290 -25.17 26.43 16.25
C GLY A 290 -24.83 25.87 17.64
N GLU A 291 -25.06 24.59 17.88
CA GLU A 291 -24.71 23.87 19.12
C GLU A 291 -23.50 22.93 18.96
N THR A 292 -23.02 22.71 17.73
CA THR A 292 -21.98 21.73 17.42
C THR A 292 -20.58 22.08 17.93
N ASN A 293 -20.33 23.32 18.36
CA ASN A 293 -19.04 23.74 18.94
C ASN A 293 -18.93 23.51 20.46
N GLU A 294 -20.03 23.34 21.20
CA GLU A 294 -19.96 23.12 22.66
C GLU A 294 -19.82 21.63 23.06
N LEU A 295 -20.22 20.69 22.20
CA LEU A 295 -20.07 19.25 22.48
C LEU A 295 -18.61 18.77 22.36
N TRP A 296 -17.89 19.23 21.32
CA TRP A 296 -16.47 18.91 21.10
C TRP A 296 -15.59 19.23 22.32
N LEU A 297 -15.86 20.34 23.00
CA LEU A 297 -15.11 20.78 24.19
C LEU A 297 -15.56 20.09 25.49
N LYS A 298 -16.71 19.39 25.51
CA LYS A 298 -17.29 18.77 26.71
C LYS A 298 -17.20 17.23 26.73
N THR A 299 -17.19 16.54 25.59
CA THR A 299 -17.36 15.06 25.56
C THR A 299 -16.20 14.27 24.97
N GLY A 300 -15.29 14.88 24.19
CA GLY A 300 -14.11 14.20 23.63
C GLY A 300 -14.40 13.10 22.58
N GLU A 301 -15.66 12.95 22.15
CA GLU A 301 -16.13 12.02 21.14
C GLU A 301 -17.20 12.70 20.27
N VAL A 302 -17.14 12.48 18.95
CA VAL A 302 -18.07 13.08 17.98
C VAL A 302 -18.53 12.00 17.00
N ASN A 303 -19.85 11.84 16.90
CA ASN A 303 -20.50 10.93 15.97
C ASN A 303 -20.21 11.37 14.52
N ALA A 304 -19.91 10.43 13.61
CA ALA A 304 -19.67 10.73 12.19
C ALA A 304 -20.83 11.51 11.53
N ASN A 305 -22.06 11.40 12.05
CA ASN A 305 -23.23 12.16 11.61
C ASN A 305 -23.28 13.62 12.12
N GLN A 306 -22.48 13.98 13.13
CA GLN A 306 -22.47 15.31 13.78
C GLN A 306 -21.29 16.19 13.37
N MET A 307 -20.27 15.62 12.72
CA MET A 307 -19.14 16.37 12.16
C MET A 307 -19.50 17.14 10.88
N ALA A 308 -20.66 16.82 10.28
CA ALA A 308 -21.22 17.40 9.05
C ALA A 308 -21.59 18.90 9.14
N ALA A 309 -21.32 19.60 10.24
CA ALA A 309 -21.76 20.98 10.45
C ALA A 309 -20.65 22.03 10.70
N HIS A 310 -19.37 21.66 10.88
CA HIS A 310 -18.43 22.60 11.55
C HIS A 310 -16.98 22.71 11.08
N ILE A 311 -16.62 22.29 9.87
CA ILE A 311 -15.27 22.54 9.35
C ILE A 311 -15.33 23.57 8.22
N ASP A 312 -15.43 24.85 8.60
CA ASP A 312 -14.85 25.93 7.81
C ASP A 312 -14.34 27.09 8.69
N HIS A 313 -13.12 27.52 8.40
CA HIS A 313 -12.34 28.62 8.97
C HIS A 313 -12.03 28.62 10.49
N ARG A 314 -11.01 27.87 10.96
CA ARG A 314 -10.06 28.35 12.01
C ARG A 314 -8.78 27.55 12.37
N CYS A 315 -8.23 26.65 11.54
CA CYS A 315 -6.98 25.95 11.89
C CYS A 315 -5.65 26.69 11.62
N ALA A 316 -5.64 28.03 11.60
CA ALA A 316 -4.38 28.80 11.58
C ALA A 316 -4.55 30.19 12.17
N ARG A 317 -4.56 30.30 13.51
CA ARG A 317 -4.03 31.45 14.30
C ARG A 317 -4.41 31.32 15.78
N LYS A 318 -3.45 30.95 16.62
CA LYS A 318 -3.07 31.61 17.88
C LYS A 318 -2.02 30.79 18.63
N ALA A 319 -0.78 30.85 18.16
CA ALA A 319 0.36 30.83 19.07
C ALA A 319 0.43 32.23 19.70
N GLY A 320 0.27 32.31 21.02
CA GLY A 320 0.44 33.55 21.79
C GLY A 320 -0.85 34.11 22.39
N LYS A 321 -1.27 33.53 23.52
CA LYS A 321 -1.45 34.23 24.80
C LYS A 321 -2.30 33.39 25.76
N HIS A 322 -1.63 32.71 26.69
CA HIS A 322 -2.18 32.45 28.02
C HIS A 322 -1.09 32.78 29.05
N SER A 323 -1.27 33.91 29.73
CA SER A 323 -0.76 34.20 31.07
C SER A 323 -1.54 35.44 31.51
N GLN A 324 -2.25 35.54 32.61
CA GLN A 324 -2.46 34.73 33.80
C GLN A 324 -3.75 35.27 34.44
N LEU A 325 -4.43 34.44 35.24
CA LEU A 325 -5.40 34.92 36.24
C LEU A 325 -4.69 35.80 37.28
N LEU A 326 -5.37 36.85 37.75
CA LEU A 326 -5.62 37.21 39.15
C LEU A 326 -6.14 38.67 39.23
N THR A 327 -7.29 38.88 39.87
CA THR A 327 -7.77 40.18 40.35
C THR A 327 -6.91 40.67 41.53
N PRO A 328 -6.82 41.99 41.81
CA PRO A 328 -7.62 42.58 42.90
C PRO A 328 -7.98 44.09 42.66
N PRO A 329 -8.33 44.97 43.65
CA PRO A 329 -9.60 45.70 43.70
C PRO A 329 -9.52 47.22 43.39
N LEU A 330 -10.69 47.86 43.33
CA LEU A 330 -11.04 49.31 43.34
C LEU A 330 -9.92 50.35 43.63
N MET A 331 -9.73 51.32 42.71
CA MET A 331 -10.04 52.76 42.90
C MET A 331 -9.50 53.66 41.74
N ALA A 332 -10.31 54.68 41.42
CA ALA A 332 -10.00 56.02 40.86
C ALA A 332 -9.54 56.22 39.39
N THR A 333 -10.32 57.06 38.70
CA THR A 333 -10.15 57.76 37.41
C THR A 333 -9.12 58.91 37.46
N PRO A 334 -8.94 59.76 36.41
CA PRO A 334 -8.60 59.53 34.99
C PRO A 334 -7.45 60.47 34.50
N SER A 335 -6.94 60.31 33.25
CA SER A 335 -6.56 61.45 32.36
C SER A 335 -5.74 61.04 31.11
N ALA A 336 -6.34 61.31 29.95
CA ALA A 336 -5.83 61.94 28.71
C ALA A 336 -4.46 61.60 28.07
N ARG A 337 -4.51 61.25 26.76
CA ARG A 337 -3.94 61.95 25.58
C ARG A 337 -3.85 60.95 24.41
N GLU A 338 -4.67 61.08 23.37
CA GLU A 338 -4.44 61.82 22.11
C GLU A 338 -3.10 61.51 21.42
N TYR A 339 -3.15 60.93 20.21
CA TYR A 339 -2.52 61.47 18.99
C TYR A 339 -3.10 60.79 17.73
N SER A 340 -3.64 61.63 16.82
CA SER A 340 -3.92 61.37 15.39
C SER A 340 -2.58 61.28 14.61
N ILE A 341 -2.43 60.89 13.33
CA ILE A 341 -2.85 61.51 12.04
C ILE A 341 -2.52 60.49 10.85
N PRO A 342 -2.63 60.77 9.52
CA PRO A 342 -3.72 60.46 8.58
C PRO A 342 -3.36 59.60 7.31
N LEU A 343 -4.33 59.57 6.38
CA LEU A 343 -4.54 58.90 5.08
C LEU A 343 -3.71 59.39 3.85
N LEU A 344 -3.44 58.44 2.90
CA LEU A 344 -3.49 58.47 1.39
C LEU A 344 -2.66 59.53 0.59
N PRO A 345 -2.44 59.44 -0.76
CA PRO A 345 -3.24 58.78 -1.82
C PRO A 345 -2.51 58.11 -3.05
N THR A 346 -3.38 57.62 -3.94
CA THR A 346 -3.35 57.02 -5.30
C THR A 346 -2.61 57.72 -6.45
N ILE A 347 -2.11 56.94 -7.45
CA ILE A 347 -1.95 57.25 -8.93
C ILE A 347 -1.87 55.88 -9.69
N THR A 348 -2.86 55.36 -10.43
CA THR A 348 -3.35 55.55 -11.83
C THR A 348 -2.53 54.99 -13.03
N ARG A 349 -3.26 54.23 -13.87
CA ARG A 349 -3.21 54.03 -15.35
C ARG A 349 -2.06 53.25 -16.03
N SER A 350 -2.40 52.18 -16.77
CA SER A 350 -2.72 52.23 -18.24
C SER A 350 -2.78 50.83 -18.89
N SER A 351 -3.78 50.61 -19.76
CA SER A 351 -3.84 49.63 -20.87
C SER A 351 -3.65 50.43 -22.19
N PRO A 352 -3.40 49.86 -23.42
CA PRO A 352 -4.37 49.00 -24.16
C PRO A 352 -3.79 48.05 -25.27
N GLY A 353 -4.68 47.29 -25.94
CA GLY A 353 -4.47 46.64 -27.26
C GLY A 353 -4.99 45.18 -27.34
N VAL A 354 -6.20 44.83 -27.82
CA VAL A 354 -6.72 44.75 -29.23
C VAL A 354 -5.97 43.64 -30.02
N THR A 355 -6.52 42.57 -30.64
CA THR A 355 -7.81 42.21 -31.29
C THR A 355 -7.90 40.67 -31.54
N PRO A 356 -9.07 40.12 -31.98
CA PRO A 356 -9.38 38.68 -32.02
C PRO A 356 -9.37 38.07 -33.44
N ILE A 357 -9.22 36.74 -33.55
CA ILE A 357 -9.56 35.96 -34.75
C ILE A 357 -10.11 34.58 -34.34
N SER A 358 -11.28 34.22 -34.89
CA SER A 358 -11.80 32.85 -35.06
C SER A 358 -12.14 32.71 -36.56
N PRO A 359 -12.13 31.51 -37.19
CA PRO A 359 -13.41 30.78 -37.29
C PRO A 359 -13.35 29.23 -37.50
N LYS A 360 -14.45 28.59 -37.09
CA LYS A 360 -15.27 27.54 -37.77
C LYS A 360 -14.67 26.19 -38.23
N GLY A 361 -15.28 25.12 -37.67
CA GLY A 361 -16.03 24.09 -38.44
C GLY A 361 -15.27 22.82 -38.85
N THR A 362 -15.86 21.64 -39.13
CA THR A 362 -17.19 21.02 -38.97
C THR A 362 -17.05 19.54 -39.44
N VAL A 363 -17.86 18.60 -38.91
CA VAL A 363 -18.27 17.28 -39.52
C VAL A 363 -17.16 16.17 -39.50
N ARG A 364 -17.39 14.87 -39.17
CA ARG A 364 -18.38 13.90 -39.66
C ARG A 364 -18.39 12.61 -38.80
N ASN A 365 -19.56 11.97 -38.78
CA ASN A 365 -19.91 10.70 -38.13
C ASN A 365 -19.62 9.44 -38.98
N LEU A 366 -19.38 8.30 -38.27
CA LEU A 366 -19.77 6.89 -38.52
C LEU A 366 -19.16 6.11 -39.72
N PRO A 367 -19.31 4.75 -39.84
CA PRO A 367 -19.55 3.65 -38.87
C PRO A 367 -18.73 2.34 -39.10
N GLY A 368 -18.78 1.42 -38.12
CA GLY A 368 -19.07 -0.03 -38.26
C GLY A 368 -18.04 -1.01 -38.86
N LEU A 369 -17.72 -2.10 -38.15
CA LEU A 369 -18.08 -3.48 -38.55
C LEU A 369 -17.63 -4.57 -37.56
N ILE A 370 -18.49 -5.57 -37.50
CA ILE A 370 -18.56 -6.82 -36.72
C ILE A 370 -17.52 -7.85 -37.22
N THR A 371 -17.05 -8.76 -36.37
CA THR A 371 -16.97 -10.22 -36.67
C THR A 371 -16.69 -11.06 -35.41
N ASN A 372 -17.32 -12.23 -35.37
CA ASN A 372 -17.32 -13.27 -34.33
C ASN A 372 -16.11 -14.22 -34.44
N ALA A 373 -15.66 -14.81 -33.32
CA ALA A 373 -15.16 -16.19 -33.21
C ALA A 373 -15.02 -16.59 -31.71
N VAL A 374 -15.94 -17.39 -31.16
CA VAL A 374 -15.83 -18.86 -30.90
C VAL A 374 -14.72 -19.29 -29.92
N ARG A 375 -15.12 -19.41 -28.65
CA ARG A 375 -15.06 -20.57 -27.73
C ARG A 375 -13.83 -21.51 -27.75
N MET A 376 -13.14 -21.59 -26.60
CA MET A 376 -12.75 -22.86 -25.96
C MET A 376 -12.46 -22.65 -24.47
N SER A 377 -13.29 -23.26 -23.63
CA SER A 377 -13.09 -23.38 -22.16
C SER A 377 -12.82 -24.86 -21.86
N PRO A 378 -11.90 -25.20 -20.93
CA PRO A 378 -12.01 -26.42 -20.16
C PRO A 378 -12.75 -26.13 -18.86
N LYS A 379 -13.75 -26.97 -18.57
CA LYS A 379 -14.39 -27.08 -17.26
C LYS A 379 -13.41 -27.75 -16.29
N SER A 380 -13.25 -27.19 -15.10
CA SER A 380 -13.01 -27.97 -13.89
C SER A 380 -13.80 -27.34 -12.75
N SER A 381 -14.73 -28.13 -12.24
CA SER A 381 -15.61 -27.87 -11.12
C SER A 381 -14.93 -28.18 -9.79
N THR A 382 -14.75 -27.17 -8.95
CA THR A 382 -14.90 -27.26 -7.49
C THR A 382 -15.21 -25.85 -6.99
N GLY A 383 -16.37 -25.69 -6.36
CA GLY A 383 -16.77 -24.42 -5.75
C GLY A 383 -15.89 -24.11 -4.56
N SER A 384 -15.17 -23.00 -4.63
CA SER A 384 -14.54 -22.34 -3.49
C SER A 384 -14.72 -20.84 -3.67
N THR A 385 -15.22 -20.20 -2.62
CA THR A 385 -15.45 -18.77 -2.47
C THR A 385 -14.10 -18.03 -2.42
N TYR A 386 -13.52 -17.70 -3.57
CA TYR A 386 -12.28 -16.89 -3.69
C TYR A 386 -12.54 -15.43 -4.11
N THR A 387 -13.77 -14.94 -3.98
CA THR A 387 -14.22 -13.69 -4.64
C THR A 387 -13.98 -12.40 -3.85
N THR A 388 -13.26 -12.39 -2.73
CA THR A 388 -13.11 -11.14 -1.93
C THR A 388 -11.88 -10.29 -2.29
N CYS A 389 -10.65 -10.83 -2.40
CA CYS A 389 -9.48 -9.97 -2.67
C CYS A 389 -9.32 -9.58 -4.15
N ALA A 390 -9.78 -10.40 -5.11
CA ALA A 390 -9.58 -10.16 -6.55
C ALA A 390 -10.61 -9.22 -7.20
N THR A 391 -11.76 -9.00 -6.57
CA THR A 391 -12.92 -8.32 -7.21
C THR A 391 -13.22 -6.94 -6.64
N ILE A 392 -12.58 -6.58 -5.52
CA ILE A 392 -12.98 -5.42 -4.70
C ILE A 392 -11.83 -4.41 -4.51
N GLY A 393 -10.60 -4.74 -4.89
CA GLY A 393 -9.54 -3.76 -5.15
C GLY A 393 -9.95 -2.89 -6.34
N GLY A 394 -10.74 -1.85 -6.09
CA GLY A 394 -11.07 -0.83 -7.08
C GLY A 394 -9.79 -0.40 -7.77
N LYS A 395 -9.74 -0.51 -9.11
CA LYS A 395 -8.61 -0.19 -9.98
C LYS A 395 -7.38 0.31 -9.21
N ALA A 396 -6.55 -0.61 -8.72
CA ALA A 396 -5.12 -0.30 -8.65
C ALA A 396 -4.75 0.28 -10.02
N PRO A 397 -4.00 1.40 -10.10
CA PRO A 397 -3.57 1.91 -11.39
C PRO A 397 -2.98 0.73 -12.14
N THR A 398 -3.60 0.41 -13.29
CA THR A 398 -3.19 -0.68 -14.15
C THR A 398 -1.67 -0.69 -14.18
N LEU A 399 -1.04 -1.80 -13.78
CA LEU A 399 0.29 -2.14 -14.23
C LEU A 399 0.25 -1.95 -15.74
N SER A 400 0.74 -0.80 -16.20
CA SER A 400 0.93 -0.56 -17.61
C SER A 400 1.97 -1.58 -18.00
N SER A 401 1.50 -2.67 -18.60
CA SER A 401 2.32 -3.44 -19.51
C SER A 401 2.79 -2.44 -20.55
N GLY A 402 4.02 -1.96 -20.35
CA GLY A 402 4.71 -1.17 -21.35
C GLY A 402 4.80 -2.02 -22.60
N ARG A 403 3.90 -1.79 -23.55
CA ARG A 403 4.12 -2.12 -24.94
C ARG A 403 5.29 -1.26 -25.43
N LEU A 404 6.47 -1.85 -25.47
CA LEU A 404 7.52 -1.60 -26.46
C LEU A 404 8.19 -2.93 -26.79
#